data_AF-A0A8J5WD15-F1
#
_entry.id   AF-A0A8J5WD15-F1
#
_cell.length_a   1.000
_cell.length_b   1.000
_cell.length_c   1.000
_cell.angle_alpha   90.00
_cell.angle_beta   90.00
_cell.angle_gamma   90.00
#
_symmetry.space_group_name_H-M   'P 1'
#
loop_
_entity.id
_entity.type
_entity.pdbx_description
1 polymer ?
#
loop_
_entity_poly.entity_id
_entity_poly.type
_entity_poly.pdbx_seq_one_letter_code
_entity_poly.pdbx_strand_id
1 'polypeptide(L)'
;MDAPAPTEVHGGDLHADLLKLICHLLPCPVDRRHMGQVCRFWRRSVTPEHPPPPPHPWIVLQRDGGPSFSCVFRGCITHRFKIPDDARVARYLSPYDGGWVFLTIGGVSRHANTLLNVLTGQRFMLPSLARMHRGLNIPVVILAATLSSPPVHGHSVIAAIVSSFHDTEPIEGRNLAFWRLGDMDRWVAGPIIPISTSHDVIFYHGTFHVIDEHDVVHVLRASVPPIDKHGNVRLFRVDKLYVQREDHDYGEHVAARYLVESRGELLMVVRLGQPTSSFRVFQMVLVSMLNSPIMEYTWEELHALDGRALFVGRCSSRSYEVAEHAGLEDGVYFLDDGSFHDQDNDRLLLQSAYQLQFRCSDSGRWSARTHQIENFFPGQGTSKYSPPVWILP
;
A
#
# COMPACT_ATOMS: atom_id res chain seq x y z
N MET A 1 -22.56 55.62 -39.51
CA MET A 1 -22.52 55.27 -38.07
C MET A 1 -22.26 53.79 -38.02
N ASP A 2 -20.98 53.42 -38.06
CA ASP A 2 -20.58 52.02 -37.99
C ASP A 2 -20.59 51.57 -36.53
N ALA A 3 -21.26 50.45 -36.28
CA ALA A 3 -21.29 49.80 -34.98
C ALA A 3 -19.87 49.43 -34.53
N PRO A 4 -19.53 49.56 -33.23
CA PRO A 4 -18.22 49.16 -32.77
C PRO A 4 -18.11 47.63 -32.90
N ALA A 5 -16.97 47.19 -33.42
CA ALA A 5 -16.60 45.77 -33.46
C ALA A 5 -16.61 45.19 -32.04
N PRO A 6 -16.99 43.91 -31.87
CA PRO A 6 -17.00 43.27 -30.55
C PRO A 6 -15.57 43.28 -29.99
N THR A 7 -15.42 43.80 -28.78
CA THR A 7 -14.17 43.77 -28.03
C THR A 7 -13.75 42.31 -27.85
N GLU A 8 -12.65 41.92 -28.48
CA GLU A 8 -11.98 40.66 -28.17
C GLU A 8 -11.55 40.71 -26.70
N VAL A 9 -12.21 39.92 -25.85
CA VAL A 9 -11.76 39.69 -24.48
C VAL A 9 -10.51 38.82 -24.57
N HIS A 10 -9.34 39.44 -24.44
CA HIS A 10 -8.10 38.72 -24.20
C HIS A 10 -8.24 37.89 -22.92
N GLY A 11 -8.18 36.57 -23.05
CA GLY A 11 -8.21 35.61 -21.93
C GLY A 11 -6.94 35.59 -21.06
N GLY A 12 -6.34 36.74 -20.79
CA GLY A 12 -5.21 36.93 -19.88
C GLY A 12 -5.32 38.36 -19.35
N ASP A 13 -5.51 38.62 -18.06
CA ASP A 13 -4.63 38.19 -17.00
C ASP A 13 -5.43 37.83 -15.74
N LEU A 14 -5.49 36.53 -15.42
CA LEU A 14 -5.91 36.11 -14.10
C LEU A 14 -4.80 36.50 -13.10
N HIS A 15 -5.12 37.31 -12.09
CA HIS A 15 -4.15 37.73 -11.07
C HIS A 15 -3.49 36.51 -10.40
N ALA A 16 -2.22 36.62 -10.00
CA ALA A 16 -1.48 35.51 -9.40
C ALA A 16 -2.19 34.95 -8.15
N ASP A 17 -2.83 35.81 -7.36
CA ASP A 17 -3.59 35.41 -6.17
C ASP A 17 -4.84 34.59 -6.51
N LEU A 18 -5.52 34.90 -7.62
CA LEU A 18 -6.66 34.11 -8.10
C LEU A 18 -6.20 32.74 -8.60
N LEU A 19 -5.05 32.68 -9.27
CA LEU A 19 -4.46 31.40 -9.69
C LEU A 19 -4.06 30.55 -8.48
N LYS A 20 -3.48 31.17 -7.44
CA LYS A 20 -3.20 30.49 -6.17
C LYS A 20 -4.49 29.95 -5.56
N LEU A 21 -5.53 30.78 -5.43
CA LEU A 21 -6.81 30.36 -4.85
C LEU A 21 -7.45 29.21 -5.63
N ILE A 22 -7.52 29.30 -6.96
CA ILE A 22 -8.06 28.23 -7.81
C ILE A 22 -7.25 26.95 -7.63
N CYS A 23 -5.91 27.03 -7.61
CA CYS A 23 -5.06 25.86 -7.40
C CYS A 23 -5.32 25.18 -6.05
N HIS A 24 -5.53 25.97 -4.97
CA HIS A 24 -5.88 25.43 -3.64
C HIS A 24 -7.26 24.77 -3.62
N LEU A 25 -8.21 25.28 -4.42
CA LEU A 25 -9.55 24.72 -4.56
C LEU A 25 -9.59 23.46 -5.44
N LEU A 26 -8.55 23.17 -6.22
CA LEU A 26 -8.46 21.92 -6.97
C LEU A 26 -8.11 20.78 -6.01
N PRO A 27 -8.99 19.80 -5.79
CA PRO A 27 -8.71 18.69 -4.86
C PRO A 27 -7.77 17.64 -5.48
N CYS A 28 -7.71 17.57 -6.81
CA CYS A 28 -6.89 16.59 -7.53
C CYS A 28 -5.45 17.11 -7.76
N PRO A 29 -4.41 16.38 -7.29
CA PRO A 29 -3.01 16.80 -7.50
C PRO A 29 -2.61 16.80 -8.98
N VAL A 30 -3.22 15.95 -9.81
CA VAL A 30 -2.97 15.94 -11.26
C VAL A 30 -3.53 17.20 -11.92
N ASP A 31 -4.70 17.68 -11.49
CA ASP A 31 -5.26 18.93 -12.01
C ASP A 31 -4.40 20.14 -11.60
N ARG A 32 -3.89 20.16 -10.36
CA ARG A 32 -2.91 21.18 -9.92
C ARG A 32 -1.65 21.15 -10.78
N ARG A 33 -1.15 19.95 -11.10
CA ARG A 33 0.02 19.78 -11.99
C ARG A 33 -0.27 20.29 -13.41
N HIS A 34 -1.42 19.95 -13.98
CA HIS A 34 -1.84 20.43 -15.30
C HIS A 34 -1.98 21.95 -15.32
N MET A 35 -2.51 22.56 -14.25
CA MET A 35 -2.59 24.01 -14.09
C MET A 35 -1.20 24.66 -14.18
N GLY A 36 -0.19 24.10 -13.52
CA GLY A 36 1.21 24.55 -13.62
C GLY A 36 1.90 24.28 -14.97
N GLN A 37 1.26 23.51 -15.86
CA GLN A 37 1.77 23.21 -17.20
C GLN A 37 1.23 24.15 -18.29
N VAL A 38 0.19 24.94 -18.00
CA VAL A 38 -0.45 25.85 -18.98
C VAL A 38 0.55 26.85 -19.57
N CYS A 39 1.26 27.61 -18.72
CA CYS A 39 2.31 28.53 -19.15
C CYS A 39 3.29 28.85 -18.01
N ARG A 40 4.39 29.58 -18.31
CA ARG A 40 5.40 29.96 -17.31
C ARG A 40 4.83 30.84 -16.18
N PHE A 41 3.87 31.72 -16.48
CA PHE A 41 3.23 32.58 -15.49
C PHE A 41 2.42 31.74 -14.50
N TRP A 42 1.52 30.87 -14.99
CA TRP A 42 0.72 29.98 -14.15
C TRP A 42 1.61 29.09 -13.29
N ARG A 43 2.65 28.49 -13.88
CA ARG A 43 3.63 27.70 -13.13
C ARG A 43 4.20 28.47 -11.94
N ARG A 44 4.69 29.69 -12.16
CA ARG A 44 5.25 30.52 -11.08
C ARG A 44 4.20 30.88 -10.03
N SER A 45 2.98 31.21 -10.44
CA SER A 45 1.89 31.58 -9.54
C SER A 45 1.43 30.42 -8.65
N VAL A 46 1.38 29.20 -9.18
CA VAL A 46 0.89 28.02 -8.45
C VAL A 46 1.98 27.14 -7.86
N THR A 47 3.27 27.49 -8.07
CA THR A 47 4.37 26.80 -7.38
C THR A 47 4.27 27.18 -5.90
N PRO A 48 4.08 26.21 -4.99
CA PRO A 48 3.92 26.51 -3.58
C PRO A 48 5.24 27.07 -3.01
N GLU A 49 5.12 28.08 -2.15
CA GLU A 49 6.27 28.71 -1.47
C GLU A 49 6.86 27.81 -0.39
N HIS A 50 6.06 26.87 0.10
CA HIS A 50 6.44 25.82 1.06
C HIS A 50 6.36 24.45 0.37
N PRO A 51 7.09 23.43 0.87
CA PRO A 51 6.90 22.06 0.39
C PRO A 51 5.40 21.71 0.49
N PRO A 52 4.76 21.26 -0.61
CA PRO A 52 3.37 20.86 -0.54
C PRO A 52 3.23 19.69 0.46
N PRO A 53 2.08 19.56 1.14
CA PRO A 53 1.83 18.39 1.95
C PRO A 53 1.96 17.12 1.08
N PRO A 54 2.32 15.96 1.68
CA PRO A 54 2.51 14.72 0.94
C PRO A 54 1.33 14.45 -0.01
N PRO A 55 1.59 14.07 -1.27
CA PRO A 55 0.52 13.81 -2.21
C PRO A 55 -0.33 12.63 -1.72
N HIS A 56 -1.64 12.76 -1.90
CA HIS A 56 -2.56 11.71 -1.50
C HIS A 56 -2.39 10.43 -2.31
N PRO A 57 -2.84 9.28 -1.76
CA PRO A 57 -2.88 8.04 -2.49
C PRO A 57 -3.79 8.15 -3.71
N TRP A 58 -3.33 7.56 -4.80
CA TRP A 58 -4.04 7.40 -6.06
C TRP A 58 -4.56 5.98 -6.16
N ILE A 59 -5.68 5.74 -6.84
CA ILE A 59 -6.14 4.37 -7.11
C ILE A 59 -5.71 3.98 -8.52
N VAL A 60 -5.03 2.86 -8.67
CA VAL A 60 -4.84 2.21 -9.97
C VAL A 60 -5.94 1.18 -10.17
N LEU A 61 -6.69 1.36 -11.26
CA LEU A 61 -7.70 0.43 -11.74
C LEU A 61 -7.24 -0.21 -13.04
N GLN A 62 -7.15 -1.53 -13.06
CA GLN A 62 -6.94 -2.28 -14.29
C GLN A 62 -8.27 -2.39 -15.06
N ARG A 63 -8.31 -1.87 -16.28
CA ARG A 63 -9.49 -1.92 -17.18
C ARG A 63 -9.09 -2.55 -18.53
N ASP A 64 -10.08 -2.93 -19.34
CA ASP A 64 -9.89 -3.57 -20.66
C ASP A 64 -9.17 -2.72 -21.74
N GLY A 65 -8.66 -1.54 -21.39
CA GLY A 65 -7.78 -0.70 -22.22
C GLY A 65 -6.41 -0.41 -21.58
N GLY A 66 -6.05 -1.16 -20.54
CA GLY A 66 -4.87 -0.93 -19.69
C GLY A 66 -5.20 -0.16 -18.41
N PRO A 67 -4.22 0.02 -17.52
CA PRO A 67 -4.43 0.65 -16.22
C PRO A 67 -4.76 2.11 -16.38
N SER A 68 -5.65 2.54 -15.50
CA SER A 68 -6.11 3.90 -15.41
C SER A 68 -5.99 4.33 -13.95
N PHE A 69 -5.55 5.56 -13.73
CA PHE A 69 -5.47 6.12 -12.38
C PHE A 69 -6.79 6.85 -12.10
N SER A 70 -7.41 6.55 -10.96
CA SER A 70 -8.57 7.27 -10.44
C SER A 70 -8.19 8.09 -9.20
N CYS A 71 -8.58 9.36 -9.21
CA CYS A 71 -8.38 10.28 -8.09
C CYS A 71 -9.59 10.22 -7.14
N VAL A 72 -9.40 9.71 -5.93
CA VAL A 72 -10.46 9.58 -4.91
C VAL A 72 -11.22 10.89 -4.69
N PHE A 73 -10.49 12.01 -4.65
CA PHE A 73 -10.96 13.35 -4.28
C PHE A 73 -11.89 14.05 -5.27
N ARG A 74 -12.17 13.40 -6.41
CA ARG A 74 -13.10 13.91 -7.44
C ARG A 74 -14.19 12.90 -7.77
N GLY A 75 -14.61 12.08 -6.81
CA GLY A 75 -15.53 10.98 -7.09
C GLY A 75 -14.89 9.96 -8.04
N CYS A 76 -13.58 9.72 -7.85
CA CYS A 76 -12.82 8.73 -8.61
C CYS A 76 -12.69 9.00 -10.13
N ILE A 77 -12.68 10.27 -10.56
CA ILE A 77 -12.38 10.64 -11.96
C ILE A 77 -11.08 9.97 -12.40
N THR A 78 -11.17 9.31 -13.55
CA THR A 78 -10.08 8.58 -14.15
C THR A 78 -9.23 9.50 -15.03
N HIS A 79 -7.93 9.58 -14.75
CA HIS A 79 -6.95 10.23 -15.60
C HIS A 79 -6.12 9.18 -16.37
N ARG A 80 -5.74 9.51 -17.60
CA ARG A 80 -4.79 8.68 -18.35
C ARG A 80 -3.40 8.83 -17.76
N PHE A 81 -2.81 7.71 -17.37
CA PHE A 81 -1.47 7.67 -16.80
C PHE A 81 -0.60 6.77 -17.69
N LYS A 82 0.56 7.29 -18.10
CA LYS A 82 1.50 6.52 -18.91
C LYS A 82 2.31 5.63 -17.98
N ILE A 83 2.21 4.32 -18.19
CA ILE A 83 3.09 3.34 -17.56
C ILE A 83 3.77 2.49 -18.64
N PRO A 84 4.87 1.81 -18.31
CA PRO A 84 5.46 0.80 -19.19
C PRO A 84 4.45 -0.27 -19.62
N ASP A 85 4.57 -0.77 -20.85
CA ASP A 85 3.57 -1.66 -21.44
C ASP A 85 3.44 -3.01 -20.72
N ASP A 86 4.53 -3.53 -20.19
CA ASP A 86 4.55 -4.75 -19.37
C ASP A 86 3.86 -4.57 -18.01
N ALA A 87 3.89 -3.36 -17.45
CA ALA A 87 3.17 -3.00 -16.24
C ALA A 87 1.66 -2.82 -16.45
N ARG A 88 1.17 -2.82 -17.70
CA ARG A 88 -0.26 -2.76 -18.03
C ARG A 88 -1.02 -4.04 -17.73
N VAL A 89 -0.31 -5.16 -17.74
CA VAL A 89 -0.85 -6.49 -17.52
C VAL A 89 -0.25 -7.13 -16.26
N ALA A 90 0.40 -6.32 -15.43
CA ALA A 90 1.02 -6.75 -14.19
C ALA A 90 0.01 -6.82 -13.05
N ARG A 91 0.30 -7.69 -12.07
CA ARG A 91 -0.39 -7.69 -10.79
C ARG A 91 0.27 -6.68 -9.86
N TYR A 92 -0.52 -5.77 -9.29
CA TYR A 92 -0.05 -4.76 -8.35
C TYR A 92 -0.21 -5.32 -6.93
N LEU A 93 0.80 -5.14 -6.07
CA LEU A 93 0.87 -5.78 -4.75
C LEU A 93 0.68 -4.75 -3.64
N SER A 94 1.69 -3.88 -3.48
CA SER A 94 1.75 -2.87 -2.43
C SER A 94 2.48 -1.64 -3.00
N PRO A 95 1.98 -0.41 -2.80
CA PRO A 95 2.78 0.77 -3.08
C PRO A 95 3.78 1.08 -1.97
N TYR A 96 4.69 1.99 -2.29
CA TYR A 96 5.61 2.63 -1.37
C TYR A 96 5.82 4.09 -1.81
N ASP A 97 6.19 4.96 -0.87
CA ASP A 97 6.27 6.41 -1.09
C ASP A 97 7.21 6.79 -2.25
N GLY A 98 6.89 7.89 -2.96
CA GLY A 98 7.68 8.39 -4.08
C GLY A 98 7.37 7.71 -5.42
N GLY A 99 6.19 7.10 -5.55
CA GLY A 99 5.69 6.46 -6.76
C GLY A 99 6.22 5.05 -6.97
N TRP A 100 6.69 4.39 -5.92
CA TRP A 100 7.18 3.01 -5.99
C TRP A 100 6.03 2.02 -5.81
N VAL A 101 6.07 0.91 -6.54
CA VAL A 101 5.07 -0.15 -6.42
C VAL A 101 5.68 -1.52 -6.68
N PHE A 102 5.33 -2.46 -5.81
CA PHE A 102 5.64 -3.87 -5.98
C PHE A 102 4.69 -4.49 -7.01
N LEU A 103 5.24 -5.14 -8.02
CA LEU A 103 4.52 -5.74 -9.14
C LEU A 103 4.98 -7.17 -9.39
N THR A 104 4.09 -8.00 -9.93
CA THR A 104 4.46 -9.23 -10.62
C THR A 104 4.14 -9.10 -12.11
N ILE A 105 5.17 -9.24 -12.96
CA ILE A 105 5.07 -9.14 -14.42
C ILE A 105 5.24 -10.54 -15.03
N GLY A 106 4.44 -10.87 -16.05
CA GLY A 106 4.64 -12.05 -16.90
C GLY A 106 3.82 -13.28 -16.47
N GLY A 107 3.30 -13.99 -17.49
CA GLY A 107 2.55 -15.24 -17.34
C GLY A 107 3.43 -16.48 -17.08
N VAL A 108 2.74 -17.62 -17.09
CA VAL A 108 3.03 -19.02 -16.64
C VAL A 108 4.49 -19.54 -16.55
N SER A 109 5.49 -18.95 -17.21
CA SER A 109 6.85 -19.52 -17.25
C SER A 109 7.94 -18.74 -16.51
N ARG A 110 7.77 -17.44 -16.22
CA ARG A 110 8.67 -16.64 -15.37
C ARG A 110 7.94 -15.42 -14.78
N HIS A 111 7.29 -15.59 -13.63
CA HIS A 111 6.79 -14.46 -12.83
C HIS A 111 7.98 -13.61 -12.36
N ALA A 112 8.18 -12.48 -13.03
CA ALA A 112 9.20 -11.51 -12.69
C ALA A 112 8.61 -10.54 -11.66
N ASN A 113 8.90 -10.79 -10.38
CA ASN A 113 8.60 -9.83 -9.34
C ASN A 113 9.52 -8.61 -9.51
N THR A 114 8.97 -7.40 -9.45
CA THR A 114 9.73 -6.15 -9.61
C THR A 114 9.18 -5.06 -8.70
N LEU A 115 10.07 -4.20 -8.23
CA LEU A 115 9.73 -2.92 -7.61
C LEU A 115 9.92 -1.85 -8.70
N LEU A 116 8.83 -1.28 -9.18
CA LEU A 116 8.80 -0.28 -10.25
C LEU A 116 8.50 1.10 -9.65
N ASN A 117 9.27 2.11 -10.06
CA ASN A 117 8.84 3.49 -9.89
C ASN A 117 7.99 3.90 -11.10
N VAL A 118 6.71 4.16 -10.90
CA VAL A 118 5.79 4.47 -12.00
C VAL A 118 5.97 5.89 -12.56
N LEU A 119 6.68 6.76 -11.84
CA LEU A 119 6.95 8.15 -12.25
C LEU A 119 8.22 8.28 -13.08
N THR A 120 9.25 7.48 -12.76
CA THR A 120 10.58 7.55 -13.39
C THR A 120 10.88 6.37 -14.30
N GLY A 121 10.16 5.25 -14.15
CA GLY A 121 10.43 4.00 -14.85
C GLY A 121 11.58 3.18 -14.27
N GLN A 122 12.22 3.62 -13.18
CA GLN A 122 13.28 2.89 -12.50
C GLN A 122 12.76 1.57 -11.92
N ARG A 123 13.60 0.51 -11.93
CA ARG A 123 13.20 -0.84 -11.52
C ARG A 123 14.25 -1.51 -10.64
N PHE A 124 13.77 -2.33 -9.71
CA PHE A 124 14.57 -3.34 -9.03
C PHE A 124 13.88 -4.70 -9.18
N MET A 125 14.62 -5.71 -9.62
CA MET A 125 14.07 -7.06 -9.66
C MET A 125 14.01 -7.64 -8.25
N LEU A 126 13.03 -8.51 -8.03
CA LEU A 126 12.78 -9.18 -6.77
C LEU A 126 12.87 -10.69 -6.97
N PRO A 127 13.21 -11.45 -5.92
CA PRO A 127 13.32 -12.90 -6.02
C PRO A 127 11.96 -13.55 -6.34
N SER A 128 12.03 -14.69 -7.02
CA SER A 128 10.87 -15.56 -7.29
C SER A 128 10.98 -16.90 -6.54
N LEU A 129 12.11 -17.14 -5.86
CA LEU A 129 12.35 -18.29 -5.01
C LEU A 129 12.63 -17.83 -3.58
N ALA A 130 12.34 -18.66 -2.59
CA ALA A 130 12.78 -18.47 -1.21
C ALA A 130 13.49 -19.71 -0.69
N ARG A 131 14.43 -19.51 0.24
CA ARG A 131 15.19 -20.61 0.84
C ARG A 131 14.43 -21.17 2.04
N MET A 132 14.18 -22.47 2.03
CA MET A 132 13.70 -23.20 3.20
C MET A 132 14.83 -23.42 4.21
N HIS A 133 14.48 -23.64 5.48
CA HIS A 133 15.46 -23.97 6.53
C HIS A 133 16.36 -25.18 6.22
N ARG A 134 15.91 -26.10 5.34
CA ARG A 134 16.66 -27.28 4.90
C ARG A 134 17.57 -27.04 3.67
N GLY A 135 17.68 -25.79 3.20
CA GLY A 135 18.51 -25.43 2.04
C GLY A 135 17.86 -25.63 0.66
N LEU A 136 16.62 -26.12 0.61
CA LEU A 136 15.83 -26.23 -0.62
C LEU A 136 15.31 -24.84 -1.04
N ASN A 137 15.39 -24.51 -2.33
CA ASN A 137 14.78 -23.31 -2.89
C ASN A 137 13.41 -23.66 -3.45
N ILE A 138 12.37 -22.95 -3.03
CA ILE A 138 10.99 -23.18 -3.47
C ILE A 138 10.40 -21.92 -4.13
N PRO A 139 9.51 -22.07 -5.12
CA PRO A 139 8.76 -20.94 -5.69
C PRO A 139 7.94 -20.22 -4.61
N VAL A 140 7.92 -18.89 -4.69
CA VAL A 140 7.10 -18.06 -3.81
C VAL A 140 6.28 -17.05 -4.60
N VAL A 141 5.05 -16.86 -4.16
CA VAL A 141 4.17 -15.77 -4.60
C VAL A 141 4.27 -14.65 -3.58
N ILE A 142 4.73 -13.48 -4.00
CA ILE A 142 4.72 -12.29 -3.14
C ILE A 142 3.29 -11.75 -3.11
N LEU A 143 2.68 -11.65 -1.93
CA LEU A 143 1.30 -11.18 -1.78
C LEU A 143 1.25 -9.69 -1.43
N ALA A 144 2.13 -9.25 -0.54
CA ALA A 144 2.31 -7.87 -0.14
C ALA A 144 3.74 -7.65 0.36
N ALA A 145 4.27 -6.43 0.23
CA ALA A 145 5.63 -6.13 0.65
C ALA A 145 5.81 -4.67 1.05
N THR A 146 6.79 -4.42 1.93
CA THR A 146 7.20 -3.08 2.36
C THR A 146 8.71 -2.96 2.46
N LEU A 147 9.23 -1.73 2.57
CA LEU A 147 10.65 -1.42 2.66
C LEU A 147 11.01 -0.82 4.01
N SER A 148 12.24 -1.10 4.47
CA SER A 148 12.82 -0.43 5.65
C SER A 148 13.18 1.04 5.44
N SER A 149 13.30 1.47 4.18
CA SER A 149 13.72 2.81 3.80
C SER A 149 13.47 3.02 2.30
N PRO A 150 13.43 4.28 1.82
CA PRO A 150 13.32 4.58 0.40
C PRO A 150 14.31 3.74 -0.43
N PRO A 151 13.90 3.24 -1.60
CA PRO A 151 14.65 2.26 -2.35
C PRO A 151 15.95 2.87 -2.92
N VAL A 152 17.02 2.72 -2.15
CA VAL A 152 18.38 3.10 -2.50
C VAL A 152 19.20 1.81 -2.57
N HIS A 153 20.04 1.67 -3.60
CA HIS A 153 20.86 0.48 -3.81
C HIS A 153 21.58 0.06 -2.52
N GLY A 154 21.34 -1.19 -2.10
CA GLY A 154 22.10 -1.83 -1.05
C GLY A 154 21.83 -1.34 0.37
N HIS A 155 20.85 -0.49 0.67
CA HIS A 155 20.58 -0.12 2.08
C HIS A 155 19.19 -0.52 2.57
N SER A 156 18.24 -0.69 1.66
CA SER A 156 16.87 -1.07 2.01
C SER A 156 16.72 -2.59 2.13
N VAL A 157 16.01 -3.02 3.16
CA VAL A 157 15.53 -4.39 3.32
C VAL A 157 14.06 -4.41 2.91
N ILE A 158 13.68 -5.44 2.17
CA ILE A 158 12.28 -5.74 1.87
C ILE A 158 11.80 -6.79 2.86
N ALA A 159 10.63 -6.55 3.44
CA ALA A 159 9.84 -7.55 4.13
C ALA A 159 8.61 -7.85 3.29
N ALA A 160 8.32 -9.12 3.06
CA ALA A 160 7.15 -9.52 2.28
C ALA A 160 6.39 -10.66 2.93
N ILE A 161 5.06 -10.58 2.79
CA ILE A 161 4.16 -11.69 3.02
C ILE A 161 4.12 -12.52 1.74
N VAL A 162 4.42 -13.80 1.87
CA VAL A 162 4.52 -14.74 0.76
C VAL A 162 3.64 -15.96 0.97
N SER A 163 3.14 -16.49 -0.15
CA SER A 163 2.59 -17.85 -0.24
C SER A 163 3.63 -18.74 -0.94
N SER A 164 3.74 -19.99 -0.49
CA SER A 164 4.80 -20.90 -0.94
C SER A 164 4.27 -22.33 -1.04
N PHE A 165 4.82 -23.10 -1.97
CA PHE A 165 4.33 -24.44 -2.28
C PHE A 165 5.48 -25.45 -2.20
N HIS A 166 5.20 -26.63 -1.65
CA HIS A 166 6.11 -27.79 -1.66
C HIS A 166 5.46 -28.92 -2.45
N ASP A 167 6.11 -29.39 -3.52
CA ASP A 167 5.64 -30.50 -4.37
C ASP A 167 4.14 -30.44 -4.72
N THR A 168 3.63 -29.25 -5.02
CA THR A 168 2.24 -28.89 -5.37
C THR A 168 1.24 -28.70 -4.21
N GLU A 169 1.62 -28.94 -2.96
CA GLU A 169 0.81 -28.60 -1.79
C GLU A 169 1.21 -27.24 -1.20
N PRO A 170 0.25 -26.39 -0.79
CA PRO A 170 0.57 -25.13 -0.12
C PRO A 170 1.22 -25.40 1.23
N ILE A 171 2.31 -24.69 1.53
CA ILE A 171 2.80 -24.60 2.90
C ILE A 171 1.77 -23.76 3.66
N GLU A 172 1.26 -24.28 4.78
CA GLU A 172 0.20 -23.62 5.54
C GLU A 172 0.56 -22.18 5.93
N GLY A 173 -0.44 -21.31 5.85
CA GLY A 173 -0.37 -19.93 6.33
C GLY A 173 0.24 -18.92 5.34
N ARG A 174 0.27 -17.67 5.80
CA ARG A 174 0.92 -16.54 5.14
C ARG A 174 2.27 -16.33 5.83
N ASN A 175 3.35 -16.57 5.11
CA ASN A 175 4.70 -16.61 5.68
C ASN A 175 5.46 -15.31 5.40
N LEU A 176 6.55 -15.08 6.14
CA LEU A 176 7.41 -13.92 5.93
C LEU A 176 8.71 -14.29 5.21
N ALA A 177 9.12 -13.42 4.27
CA ALA A 177 10.41 -13.48 3.63
C ALA A 177 11.09 -12.09 3.64
N PHE A 178 12.42 -12.09 3.75
CA PHE A 178 13.23 -10.89 3.80
C PHE A 178 14.39 -10.94 2.81
N TRP A 179 14.70 -9.82 2.16
CA TRP A 179 15.89 -9.71 1.29
C TRP A 179 16.36 -8.27 1.17
N ARG A 180 17.60 -8.09 0.67
CA ARG A 180 18.21 -6.77 0.48
C ARG A 180 17.89 -6.28 -0.91
N LEU A 181 17.48 -5.03 -1.01
CA LEU A 181 17.22 -4.39 -2.29
C LEU A 181 18.51 -4.29 -3.11
N GLY A 182 18.47 -4.79 -4.35
CA GLY A 182 19.59 -4.72 -5.29
C GLY A 182 20.63 -5.85 -5.17
N ASP A 183 20.45 -6.84 -4.29
CA ASP A 183 21.30 -8.04 -4.21
C ASP A 183 20.91 -9.06 -5.29
N MET A 184 21.20 -8.70 -6.55
CA MET A 184 20.75 -9.39 -7.77
C MET A 184 21.40 -10.75 -8.03
N ASP A 185 22.52 -11.06 -7.38
CA ASP A 185 23.21 -12.34 -7.58
C ASP A 185 22.44 -13.51 -6.94
N ARG A 186 21.39 -13.23 -6.16
CA ARG A 186 20.57 -14.24 -5.49
C ARG A 186 19.10 -14.05 -5.81
N TRP A 187 18.64 -14.84 -6.76
CA TRP A 187 17.22 -15.07 -7.08
C TRP A 187 16.37 -15.63 -5.92
N VAL A 188 16.96 -15.75 -4.73
CA VAL A 188 16.45 -16.48 -3.57
C VAL A 188 16.35 -15.51 -2.40
N ALA A 189 15.14 -15.32 -1.87
CA ALA A 189 14.92 -14.59 -0.63
C ALA A 189 15.58 -15.30 0.59
N GLY A 190 15.73 -14.58 1.69
CA GLY A 190 16.13 -15.14 2.98
C GLY A 190 15.21 -16.28 3.45
N PRO A 191 15.52 -16.92 4.59
CA PRO A 191 14.72 -18.02 5.09
C PRO A 191 13.25 -17.62 5.23
N ILE A 192 12.33 -18.48 4.81
CA ILE A 192 10.92 -18.33 5.14
C ILE A 192 10.76 -18.47 6.66
N ILE A 193 10.15 -17.48 7.29
CA ILE A 193 9.90 -17.48 8.73
C ILE A 193 8.44 -17.84 8.94
N PRO A 194 8.15 -19.03 9.47
CA PRO A 194 6.80 -19.37 9.88
C PRO A 194 6.49 -18.59 11.16
N ILE A 195 5.56 -17.68 11.04
CA ILE A 195 4.80 -17.15 12.16
C ILE A 195 3.34 -17.60 11.98
N SER A 196 2.52 -17.38 13.00
CA SER A 196 1.06 -17.33 12.83
C SER A 196 0.70 -16.52 11.57
N THR A 197 -0.40 -16.89 10.92
CA THR A 197 -0.78 -16.36 9.60
C THR A 197 -0.63 -14.84 9.56
N SER A 198 0.33 -14.33 8.78
CA SER A 198 0.60 -12.89 8.73
C SER A 198 -0.51 -12.15 7.97
N HIS A 199 -1.04 -11.09 8.58
CA HIS A 199 -2.04 -10.23 7.96
C HIS A 199 -1.43 -8.96 7.38
N ASP A 200 -0.46 -8.34 8.06
CA ASP A 200 0.16 -7.10 7.60
C ASP A 200 1.59 -6.91 8.14
N VAL A 201 2.41 -6.11 7.43
CA VAL A 201 3.76 -5.74 7.83
C VAL A 201 4.00 -4.25 7.61
N ILE A 202 4.50 -3.57 8.64
CA ILE A 202 4.95 -2.16 8.54
C ILE A 202 6.38 -2.03 9.05
N PHE A 203 7.17 -1.16 8.42
CA PHE A 203 8.43 -0.72 9.01
C PHE A 203 8.19 0.52 9.88
N TYR A 204 8.39 0.38 11.18
CA TYR A 204 8.04 1.38 12.19
C TYR A 204 9.16 1.47 13.23
N HIS A 205 9.65 2.69 13.50
CA HIS A 205 10.72 2.97 14.48
C HIS A 205 11.98 2.08 14.34
N GLY A 206 12.38 1.77 13.10
CA GLY A 206 13.61 1.02 12.83
C GLY A 206 13.46 -0.51 12.83
N THR A 207 12.26 -1.05 13.02
CA THR A 207 11.98 -2.48 13.00
C THR A 207 10.73 -2.80 12.19
N PHE A 208 10.63 -4.04 11.69
CA PHE A 208 9.41 -4.53 11.06
C PHE A 208 8.44 -5.02 12.13
N HIS A 209 7.21 -4.53 12.11
CA HIS A 209 6.13 -4.97 12.97
C HIS A 209 5.15 -5.76 12.12
N VAL A 210 4.80 -6.96 12.57
CA VAL A 210 3.97 -7.90 11.82
C VAL A 210 2.78 -8.32 12.65
N ILE A 211 1.57 -8.04 12.16
CA ILE A 211 0.33 -8.43 12.82
C ILE A 211 -0.13 -9.78 12.27
N ASP A 212 -0.55 -10.68 13.16
CA ASP A 212 -1.08 -11.98 12.82
C ASP A 212 -2.61 -12.06 12.97
N GLU A 213 -3.18 -13.25 12.78
CA GLU A 213 -4.61 -13.52 12.88
C GLU A 213 -5.18 -13.46 14.30
N HIS A 214 -4.32 -13.34 15.32
CA HIS A 214 -4.65 -13.31 16.75
C HIS A 214 -4.38 -11.94 17.40
N ASP A 215 -4.26 -10.88 16.61
CA ASP A 215 -3.97 -9.51 17.05
C ASP A 215 -2.57 -9.34 17.68
N VAL A 216 -1.66 -10.31 17.49
CA VAL A 216 -0.30 -10.27 18.06
C VAL A 216 0.68 -9.62 17.08
N VAL A 217 1.47 -8.66 17.59
CA VAL A 217 2.51 -7.96 16.83
C VAL A 217 3.88 -8.58 17.07
N HIS A 218 4.46 -9.20 16.04
CA HIS A 218 5.84 -9.70 16.06
C HIS A 218 6.80 -8.61 15.61
N VAL A 219 7.87 -8.34 16.38
CA VAL A 219 8.87 -7.31 16.05
C VAL A 219 10.14 -7.95 15.51
N LEU A 220 10.47 -7.66 14.25
CA LEU A 220 11.63 -8.22 13.58
C LEU A 220 12.63 -7.12 13.28
N ARG A 221 13.85 -7.27 13.81
CA ARG A 221 14.96 -6.37 13.48
C ARG A 221 15.76 -6.96 12.33
N ALA A 222 15.70 -6.30 11.18
CA ALA A 222 16.62 -6.61 10.09
C ALA A 222 17.95 -5.91 10.32
N SER A 223 19.02 -6.67 10.52
CA SER A 223 20.39 -6.16 10.44
C SER A 223 21.02 -6.67 9.16
N VAL A 224 21.69 -5.80 8.42
CA VAL A 224 22.50 -6.16 7.25
C VAL A 224 23.94 -6.30 7.73
N PRO A 225 24.48 -7.52 7.94
CA PRO A 225 25.89 -7.66 8.25
C PRO A 225 26.74 -7.19 7.06
N PRO A 226 28.04 -6.91 7.27
CA PRO A 226 28.98 -6.98 6.16
C PRO A 226 28.84 -8.37 5.53
N ILE A 227 28.38 -8.36 4.27
CA ILE A 227 28.20 -9.47 3.33
C ILE A 227 28.87 -10.75 3.85
N ASP A 228 28.09 -11.75 4.29
CA ASP A 228 28.69 -13.07 4.53
C ASP A 228 29.26 -13.60 3.20
N LYS A 229 30.15 -14.60 3.21
CA LYS A 229 30.75 -15.15 1.97
C LYS A 229 29.74 -15.63 0.90
N HIS A 230 28.45 -15.66 1.23
CA HIS A 230 27.34 -15.94 0.35
C HIS A 230 26.30 -14.82 0.39
N GLY A 231 26.69 -13.57 0.70
CA GLY A 231 25.96 -12.30 0.91
C GLY A 231 24.51 -12.28 1.39
N ASN A 232 24.00 -13.35 1.99
CA ASN A 232 22.57 -13.46 2.28
C ASN A 232 22.18 -12.44 3.37
N VAL A 233 20.96 -11.90 3.29
CA VAL A 233 20.34 -11.27 4.46
C VAL A 233 20.14 -12.36 5.51
N ARG A 234 20.93 -12.29 6.58
CA ARG A 234 20.68 -13.06 7.78
C ARG A 234 19.85 -12.18 8.69
N LEU A 235 18.57 -12.51 8.86
CA LEU A 235 17.76 -11.86 9.88
C LEU A 235 18.39 -12.19 11.24
N PHE A 236 18.89 -11.17 11.93
CA PHE A 236 19.45 -11.35 13.26
C PHE A 236 18.51 -10.71 14.26
N ARG A 237 17.93 -11.57 15.10
CA ARG A 237 17.04 -11.25 16.22
C ARG A 237 15.59 -10.97 15.81
N VAL A 238 14.76 -11.99 16.00
CA VAL A 238 13.30 -11.87 16.11
C VAL A 238 13.02 -11.61 17.58
N ASP A 239 12.73 -10.36 17.94
CA ASP A 239 12.28 -10.02 19.28
C ASP A 239 10.76 -10.11 19.28
N LYS A 240 10.21 -11.17 19.86
CA LYS A 240 8.76 -11.28 19.97
C LYS A 240 8.27 -10.23 20.97
N LEU A 241 7.57 -9.22 20.47
CA LEU A 241 6.79 -8.37 21.32
C LEU A 241 5.46 -9.08 21.57
N TYR A 242 5.10 -9.24 22.82
CA TYR A 242 3.81 -9.80 23.18
C TYR A 242 2.90 -8.62 23.53
N VAL A 243 1.94 -8.36 22.64
CA VAL A 243 0.81 -7.49 22.99
C VAL A 243 -0.14 -8.36 23.81
N GLN A 244 -0.50 -7.92 25.02
CA GLN A 244 -1.45 -8.63 25.86
C GLN A 244 -2.75 -8.83 25.07
N ARG A 245 -3.18 -10.09 25.00
CA ARG A 245 -4.46 -10.47 24.39
C ARG A 245 -5.57 -9.96 25.28
N GLU A 246 -6.24 -8.90 24.86
CA GLU A 246 -7.67 -8.85 25.06
C GLU A 246 -8.25 -9.68 23.92
N ASP A 247 -8.97 -10.78 24.20
CA ASP A 247 -9.76 -11.45 23.17
C ASP A 247 -10.85 -10.46 22.75
N HIS A 248 -10.53 -9.58 21.80
CA HIS A 248 -11.45 -8.57 21.32
C HIS A 248 -12.58 -9.29 20.59
N ASP A 249 -13.77 -9.25 21.19
CA ASP A 249 -14.98 -9.69 20.49
C ASP A 249 -15.31 -8.65 19.41
N TYR A 250 -15.05 -9.04 18.16
CA TYR A 250 -15.34 -8.22 16.99
C TYR A 250 -16.83 -8.27 16.58
N GLY A 251 -17.61 -9.22 17.10
CA GLY A 251 -19.02 -9.40 16.77
C GLY A 251 -19.32 -9.82 15.32
N GLU A 252 -18.34 -9.80 14.43
CA GLU A 252 -18.45 -10.18 13.02
C GLU A 252 -17.14 -10.82 12.52
N HIS A 253 -17.19 -11.45 11.34
CA HIS A 253 -16.02 -11.97 10.65
C HIS A 253 -14.97 -10.87 10.39
N VAL A 254 -13.74 -11.10 10.86
CA VAL A 254 -12.58 -10.25 10.57
C VAL A 254 -12.02 -10.60 9.20
N ALA A 255 -12.25 -9.71 8.23
CA ALA A 255 -11.77 -9.88 6.86
C ALA A 255 -10.29 -9.47 6.70
N ALA A 256 -9.83 -8.48 7.45
CA ALA A 256 -8.45 -8.00 7.37
C ALA A 256 -8.00 -7.27 8.64
N ARG A 257 -6.69 -7.20 8.81
CA ARG A 257 -6.00 -6.36 9.80
C ARG A 257 -4.92 -5.59 9.08
N TYR A 258 -4.81 -4.30 9.38
CA TYR A 258 -3.82 -3.42 8.80
C TYR A 258 -3.06 -2.70 9.90
N LEU A 259 -1.76 -2.53 9.72
CA LEU A 259 -0.94 -1.67 10.56
C LEU A 259 -0.74 -0.33 9.84
N VAL A 260 -0.97 0.77 10.56
CA VAL A 260 -0.79 2.12 10.03
C VAL A 260 -0.10 3.00 11.07
N GLU A 261 0.94 3.70 10.66
CA GLU A 261 1.54 4.77 11.47
C GLU A 261 0.70 6.04 11.30
N SER A 262 0.32 6.65 12.42
CA SER A 262 -0.44 7.89 12.46
C SER A 262 -0.03 8.71 13.67
N ARG A 263 0.42 9.95 13.43
CA ARG A 263 0.88 10.88 14.48
C ARG A 263 2.01 10.29 15.34
N GLY A 264 2.91 9.49 14.75
CA GLY A 264 3.99 8.84 15.46
C GLY A 264 3.59 7.64 16.32
N GLU A 265 2.33 7.21 16.24
CA GLU A 265 1.78 6.06 16.96
C GLU A 265 1.43 4.93 15.99
N LEU A 266 1.50 3.68 16.47
CA LEU A 266 1.13 2.51 15.68
C LEU A 266 -0.34 2.16 15.94
N LEU A 267 -1.14 2.14 14.88
CA LEU A 267 -2.54 1.74 14.92
C LEU A 267 -2.76 0.39 14.23
N MET A 268 -3.68 -0.41 14.75
CA MET A 268 -4.27 -1.55 14.07
C MET A 268 -5.67 -1.17 13.58
N VAL A 269 -5.93 -1.33 12.28
CA VAL A 269 -7.25 -1.15 11.68
C VAL A 269 -7.81 -2.52 11.32
N VAL A 270 -8.94 -2.89 11.92
CA VAL A 270 -9.63 -4.17 11.70
C VAL A 270 -10.81 -3.95 10.76
N ARG A 271 -10.84 -4.70 9.65
CA ARG A 271 -11.93 -4.70 8.66
C ARG A 271 -12.90 -5.83 8.97
N LEU A 272 -14.19 -5.49 9.04
CA LEU A 272 -15.24 -6.44 9.39
C LEU A 272 -16.20 -6.66 8.21
N GLY A 273 -16.69 -7.90 8.10
CA GLY A 273 -17.66 -8.32 7.09
C GLY A 273 -17.07 -8.66 5.73
N GLN A 274 -17.84 -9.40 4.92
CA GLN A 274 -17.53 -9.67 3.52
C GLN A 274 -18.84 -9.78 2.69
N PRO A 275 -19.25 -8.74 1.92
CA PRO A 275 -18.60 -7.44 1.72
C PRO A 275 -18.41 -6.64 3.01
N THR A 276 -17.52 -5.64 2.97
CA THR A 276 -17.17 -4.85 4.16
C THR A 276 -18.38 -4.16 4.75
N SER A 277 -18.54 -4.29 6.06
CA SER A 277 -19.63 -3.66 6.84
C SER A 277 -19.13 -2.46 7.63
N SER A 278 -17.95 -2.57 8.24
CA SER A 278 -17.44 -1.60 9.21
C SER A 278 -15.94 -1.78 9.49
N PHE A 279 -15.38 -0.85 10.26
CA PHE A 279 -14.01 -0.90 10.74
C PHE A 279 -13.95 -0.59 12.24
N ARG A 280 -12.94 -1.16 12.91
CA ARG A 280 -12.53 -0.77 14.26
C ARG A 280 -11.06 -0.42 14.24
N VAL A 281 -10.67 0.57 15.03
CA VAL A 281 -9.30 1.11 15.02
C VAL A 281 -8.78 1.06 16.44
N PHE A 282 -7.56 0.57 16.62
CA PHE A 282 -6.93 0.40 17.91
C PHE A 282 -5.56 1.07 17.89
N GLN A 283 -5.18 1.71 18.99
CA GLN A 283 -3.85 2.25 19.21
C GLN A 283 -3.04 1.29 20.08
N MET A 284 -1.77 1.07 19.71
CA MET A 284 -0.84 0.31 20.53
C MET A 284 -0.39 1.16 21.72
N VAL A 285 -0.67 0.74 22.95
CA VAL A 285 -0.33 1.48 24.17
C VAL A 285 0.55 0.62 25.08
N LEU A 286 1.55 1.25 25.70
CA LEU A 286 2.47 0.60 26.63
C LEU A 286 1.84 0.48 28.03
N VAL A 287 1.71 -0.75 28.54
CA VAL A 287 1.02 -1.05 29.81
C VAL A 287 1.98 -1.04 31.01
N SER A 288 3.19 -1.58 30.87
CA SER A 288 4.13 -1.67 31.99
C SER A 288 5.58 -1.56 31.55
N MET A 289 6.32 -0.68 32.24
CA MET A 289 7.78 -0.51 32.15
C MET A 289 8.51 -0.99 33.40
N LEU A 290 7.80 -1.15 34.52
CA LEU A 290 8.40 -0.93 35.83
C LEU A 290 8.94 -2.17 36.55
N ASN A 291 8.60 -3.40 36.12
CA ASN A 291 9.05 -4.62 36.83
C ASN A 291 9.31 -5.86 35.95
N SER A 292 9.33 -5.71 34.61
CA SER A 292 9.62 -6.81 33.68
C SER A 292 10.70 -6.38 32.68
N PRO A 293 11.65 -7.24 32.31
CA PRO A 293 12.58 -6.97 31.21
C PRO A 293 11.89 -6.98 29.83
N ILE A 294 10.60 -7.33 29.78
CA ILE A 294 9.77 -7.39 28.58
C ILE A 294 8.83 -6.20 28.61
N MET A 295 8.86 -5.38 27.55
CA MET A 295 7.87 -4.32 27.34
C MET A 295 6.53 -4.97 27.02
N GLU A 296 5.50 -4.65 27.79
CA GLU A 296 4.14 -5.14 27.56
C GLU A 296 3.27 -4.05 26.95
N TYR A 297 2.63 -4.37 25.83
CA TYR A 297 1.72 -3.46 25.12
C TYR A 297 0.30 -4.03 25.14
N THR A 298 -0.70 -3.18 24.94
CA THR A 298 -2.10 -3.55 24.70
C THR A 298 -2.66 -2.73 23.53
N TRP A 299 -3.85 -3.12 23.06
CA TRP A 299 -4.62 -2.40 22.06
C TRP A 299 -5.76 -1.63 22.72
N GLU A 300 -5.74 -0.31 22.60
CA GLU A 300 -6.84 0.56 23.07
C GLU A 300 -7.69 1.02 21.88
N GLU A 301 -9.00 0.77 21.92
CA GLU A 301 -9.89 1.14 20.81
C GLU A 301 -10.05 2.66 20.70
N LEU A 302 -9.86 3.18 19.49
CA LEU A 302 -10.17 4.55 19.10
C LEU A 302 -11.60 4.61 18.55
N HIS A 303 -12.51 5.20 19.34
CA HIS A 303 -13.89 5.42 18.92
C HIS A 303 -14.07 6.62 17.99
N ALA A 304 -13.05 7.47 17.85
CA ALA A 304 -13.01 8.58 16.92
C ALA A 304 -11.65 8.63 16.21
N LEU A 305 -11.67 9.01 14.94
CA LEU A 305 -10.46 9.18 14.14
C LEU A 305 -9.88 10.59 14.25
N ASP A 306 -10.62 11.55 14.80
CA ASP A 306 -10.18 12.91 15.13
C ASP A 306 -9.47 13.64 13.99
N GLY A 307 -10.02 13.57 12.78
CA GLY A 307 -9.46 14.22 11.60
C GLY A 307 -8.39 13.40 10.89
N ARG A 308 -8.21 12.13 11.24
CA ARG A 308 -7.37 11.20 10.48
C ARG A 308 -8.15 10.61 9.30
N ALA A 309 -7.51 10.60 8.13
CA ALA A 309 -7.89 9.72 7.04
C ALA A 309 -6.90 8.55 6.96
N LEU A 310 -7.41 7.32 7.11
CA LEU A 310 -6.59 6.11 7.10
C LEU A 310 -6.79 5.37 5.78
N PHE A 311 -5.80 5.41 4.91
CA PHE A 311 -5.79 4.64 3.67
C PHE A 311 -5.18 3.27 3.96
N VAL A 312 -6.01 2.24 3.98
CA VAL A 312 -5.57 0.88 4.35
C VAL A 312 -5.25 0.05 3.13
N GLY A 313 -4.18 -0.72 3.22
CA GLY A 313 -3.73 -1.65 2.21
C GLY A 313 -2.61 -2.52 2.74
N ARG A 314 -2.55 -3.78 2.31
CA ARG A 314 -1.55 -4.74 2.78
C ARG A 314 -0.13 -4.21 2.52
N CYS A 315 0.65 -4.17 3.59
CA CYS A 315 2.01 -3.69 3.75
C CYS A 315 2.24 -2.22 3.34
N SER A 316 1.17 -1.43 3.21
CA SER A 316 1.21 -0.14 2.50
C SER A 316 0.26 0.92 3.04
N SER A 317 -0.38 0.69 4.19
CA SER A 317 -1.27 1.66 4.79
C SER A 317 -0.59 3.01 5.06
N ARG A 318 -1.36 4.10 4.96
CA ARG A 318 -0.91 5.48 5.19
C ARG A 318 -1.97 6.28 5.92
N SER A 319 -1.53 7.20 6.77
CA SER A 319 -2.39 8.16 7.47
C SER A 319 -2.15 9.57 6.96
N TYR A 320 -3.21 10.37 6.86
CA TYR A 320 -3.17 11.77 6.47
C TYR A 320 -4.05 12.60 7.40
N GLU A 321 -3.67 13.85 7.62
CA GLU A 321 -4.46 14.82 8.38
C GLU A 321 -5.45 15.55 7.47
N VAL A 322 -6.75 15.41 7.75
CA VAL A 322 -7.82 16.05 6.96
C VAL A 322 -7.63 17.57 6.87
N ALA A 323 -7.14 18.19 7.94
CA ALA A 323 -6.91 19.63 7.99
C ALA A 323 -5.87 20.13 6.97
N GLU A 324 -4.95 19.27 6.54
CA GLU A 324 -3.89 19.62 5.57
C GLU A 324 -4.35 19.45 4.11
N HIS A 325 -5.55 18.91 3.91
CA HIS A 325 -5.97 18.33 2.65
C HIS A 325 -7.41 18.68 2.30
N ALA A 326 -7.58 19.73 1.48
CA ALA A 326 -8.89 20.13 0.98
C ALA A 326 -9.62 18.99 0.24
N GLY A 327 -10.84 18.69 0.68
CA GLY A 327 -11.70 17.64 0.10
C GLY A 327 -11.39 16.22 0.59
N LEU A 328 -10.41 16.05 1.47
CA LEU A 328 -10.26 14.82 2.25
C LEU A 328 -11.27 14.85 3.40
N GLU A 329 -11.81 13.70 3.75
CA GLU A 329 -12.69 13.57 4.88
C GLU A 329 -12.15 12.53 5.85
N ASP A 330 -12.55 12.66 7.10
CA ASP A 330 -12.23 11.70 8.14
C ASP A 330 -12.86 10.33 7.78
N GLY A 331 -12.10 9.24 7.92
CA GLY A 331 -12.57 7.90 7.64
C GLY A 331 -11.47 6.89 7.30
N VAL A 332 -11.89 5.65 7.09
CA VAL A 332 -11.04 4.56 6.59
C VAL A 332 -11.30 4.37 5.10
N TYR A 333 -10.29 4.61 4.27
CA TYR A 333 -10.32 4.43 2.82
C TYR A 333 -9.72 3.07 2.48
N PHE A 334 -10.49 2.19 1.83
CA PHE A 334 -10.10 0.81 1.58
C PHE A 334 -10.35 0.38 0.14
N LEU A 335 -9.59 -0.60 -0.32
CA LEU A 335 -9.73 -1.24 -1.62
C LEU A 335 -10.08 -2.73 -1.46
N ASP A 336 -10.46 -3.38 -2.55
CA ASP A 336 -10.82 -4.79 -2.54
C ASP A 336 -9.56 -5.67 -2.48
N ASP A 337 -9.19 -6.08 -1.27
CA ASP A 337 -8.11 -7.03 -1.01
C ASP A 337 -8.64 -8.38 -0.45
N GLY A 338 -9.94 -8.67 -0.62
CA GLY A 338 -10.59 -9.85 -0.04
C GLY A 338 -10.09 -11.20 -0.57
N SER A 339 -9.32 -11.19 -1.66
CA SER A 339 -8.64 -12.37 -2.22
C SER A 339 -7.32 -12.71 -1.50
N PHE A 340 -6.87 -11.92 -0.53
CA PHE A 340 -5.55 -12.06 0.09
C PHE A 340 -5.31 -13.43 0.74
N HIS A 341 -6.35 -14.07 1.30
CA HIS A 341 -6.27 -15.40 1.92
C HIS A 341 -6.77 -16.54 1.01
N ASP A 342 -7.04 -16.26 -0.27
CA ASP A 342 -7.52 -17.24 -1.23
C ASP A 342 -6.36 -18.10 -1.76
N GLN A 343 -6.23 -19.32 -1.21
CA GLN A 343 -5.16 -20.25 -1.60
C GLN A 343 -5.32 -20.79 -3.03
N ASP A 344 -6.55 -20.86 -3.55
CA ASP A 344 -6.77 -21.24 -4.94
C ASP A 344 -6.22 -20.18 -5.88
N ASN A 345 -6.43 -18.89 -5.56
CA ASN A 345 -5.80 -17.80 -6.30
C ASN A 345 -4.27 -17.86 -6.23
N ASP A 346 -3.68 -18.16 -5.07
CA ASP A 346 -2.23 -18.32 -4.95
C ASP A 346 -1.69 -19.42 -5.90
N ARG A 347 -2.41 -20.53 -6.01
CA ARG A 347 -2.05 -21.64 -6.89
C ARG A 347 -2.20 -21.25 -8.36
N LEU A 348 -3.30 -20.61 -8.72
CA LEU A 348 -3.52 -20.07 -10.06
C LEU A 348 -2.45 -19.04 -10.42
N LEU A 349 -2.00 -18.22 -9.48
CA LEU A 349 -0.92 -17.26 -9.69
C LEU A 349 0.39 -17.93 -10.11
N LEU A 350 0.68 -19.16 -9.68
CA LEU A 350 1.87 -19.91 -10.12
C LEU A 350 1.66 -20.75 -11.37
N GLN A 351 0.48 -21.35 -11.53
CA GLN A 351 0.27 -22.41 -12.52
C GLN A 351 -0.54 -21.95 -13.74
N SER A 352 -1.51 -21.06 -13.53
CA SER A 352 -2.57 -20.77 -14.51
C SER A 352 -3.13 -19.35 -14.37
N ALA A 353 -2.25 -18.33 -14.33
CA ALA A 353 -2.64 -16.95 -14.01
C ALA A 353 -3.73 -16.37 -14.94
N TYR A 354 -3.89 -16.90 -16.15
CA TYR A 354 -4.94 -16.51 -17.09
C TYR A 354 -6.36 -16.88 -16.64
N GLN A 355 -6.51 -17.77 -15.64
CA GLN A 355 -7.80 -18.17 -15.06
C GLN A 355 -8.22 -17.27 -13.88
N LEU A 356 -7.32 -16.41 -13.39
CA LEU A 356 -7.60 -15.54 -12.24
C LEU A 356 -8.68 -14.51 -12.55
N GLN A 357 -9.53 -14.27 -11.56
CA GLN A 357 -10.50 -13.18 -11.58
C GLN A 357 -10.61 -12.53 -10.19
N PHE A 358 -10.29 -11.25 -10.12
CA PHE A 358 -10.46 -10.42 -8.93
C PHE A 358 -11.81 -9.69 -9.00
N ARG A 359 -12.59 -9.72 -7.92
CA ARG A 359 -13.96 -9.18 -7.90
C ARG A 359 -14.02 -7.66 -8.09
N CYS A 360 -13.08 -6.93 -7.49
CA CYS A 360 -12.96 -5.46 -7.60
C CYS A 360 -14.22 -4.71 -7.15
N SER A 361 -14.98 -5.27 -6.21
CA SER A 361 -16.32 -4.80 -5.83
C SER A 361 -16.40 -4.20 -4.43
N ASP A 362 -15.39 -4.43 -3.59
CA ASP A 362 -15.42 -4.06 -2.17
C ASP A 362 -14.38 -2.96 -1.87
N SER A 363 -14.64 -1.75 -2.37
CA SER A 363 -13.76 -0.58 -2.27
C SER A 363 -14.55 0.69 -1.97
N GLY A 364 -14.13 1.45 -0.97
CA GLY A 364 -14.86 2.62 -0.54
C GLY A 364 -14.21 3.35 0.61
N ARG A 365 -14.98 4.27 1.19
CA ARG A 365 -14.65 4.99 2.41
C ARG A 365 -15.67 4.64 3.48
N TRP A 366 -15.20 4.20 4.63
CA TRP A 366 -16.01 4.08 5.84
C TRP A 366 -15.87 5.34 6.69
N SER A 367 -16.99 5.97 7.04
CA SER A 367 -17.05 7.13 7.91
C SER A 367 -17.20 6.69 9.37
N ALA A 368 -16.22 7.03 10.20
CA ALA A 368 -16.29 6.74 11.64
C ALA A 368 -17.44 7.46 12.34
N ARG A 369 -17.90 8.60 11.82
CA ARG A 369 -18.97 9.41 12.42
C ARG A 369 -20.37 8.86 12.12
N THR A 370 -20.59 8.39 10.90
CA THR A 370 -21.91 7.91 10.46
C THR A 370 -22.01 6.39 10.44
N HIS A 371 -20.88 5.68 10.59
CA HIS A 371 -20.75 4.24 10.41
C HIS A 371 -21.26 3.76 9.04
N GLN A 372 -21.21 4.62 8.03
CA GLN A 372 -21.64 4.32 6.66
C GLN A 372 -20.46 4.12 5.73
N ILE A 373 -20.66 3.29 4.70
CA ILE A 373 -19.71 3.05 3.62
C ILE A 373 -20.18 3.77 2.36
N GLU A 374 -19.28 4.58 1.80
CA GLU A 374 -19.42 5.19 0.49
C GLU A 374 -18.52 4.47 -0.51
N ASN A 375 -19.13 3.75 -1.44
CA ASN A 375 -18.37 2.98 -2.44
C ASN A 375 -17.69 3.92 -3.46
N PHE A 376 -16.42 3.66 -3.78
CA PHE A 376 -15.67 4.46 -4.75
C PHE A 376 -16.15 4.27 -6.18
N PHE A 377 -16.58 3.05 -6.51
CA PHE A 377 -16.91 2.66 -7.88
C PHE A 377 -18.22 1.87 -7.89
N PRO A 378 -19.28 2.39 -8.52
CA PRO A 378 -20.49 1.59 -8.71
C PRO A 378 -20.21 0.48 -9.72
N GLY A 379 -20.18 -0.77 -9.25
CA GLY A 379 -20.21 -1.98 -10.08
C GLY A 379 -19.07 -2.11 -11.09
N GLN A 380 -17.82 -2.17 -10.63
CA GLN A 380 -16.74 -2.63 -11.51
C GLN A 380 -16.90 -4.14 -11.78
N GLY A 381 -16.73 -4.53 -13.05
CA GLY A 381 -16.60 -5.95 -13.39
C GLY A 381 -15.32 -6.55 -12.81
N THR A 382 -15.13 -7.85 -12.99
CA THR A 382 -13.92 -8.52 -12.52
C THR A 382 -12.68 -8.10 -13.30
N SER A 383 -11.51 -8.14 -12.65
CA SER A 383 -10.21 -7.90 -13.28
C SER A 383 -9.42 -9.20 -13.39
N LYS A 384 -8.75 -9.42 -14.53
CA LYS A 384 -7.88 -10.58 -14.75
C LYS A 384 -6.42 -10.34 -14.35
N TYR A 385 -6.06 -9.09 -14.04
CA TYR A 385 -4.67 -8.69 -13.82
C TYR A 385 -4.37 -8.38 -12.35
N SER A 386 -5.21 -7.56 -11.73
CA SER A 386 -5.01 -7.07 -10.38
C SER A 386 -6.31 -6.53 -9.80
N PRO A 387 -6.56 -6.68 -8.48
CA PRO A 387 -7.52 -5.83 -7.79
C PRO A 387 -7.08 -4.35 -7.84
N PRO A 388 -7.94 -3.39 -7.47
CA PRO A 388 -7.55 -2.01 -7.27
C PRO A 388 -6.42 -1.89 -6.26
N VAL A 389 -5.41 -1.06 -6.54
CA VAL A 389 -4.28 -0.84 -5.62
C VAL A 389 -3.99 0.65 -5.47
N TRP A 390 -3.55 1.06 -4.29
CA TRP A 390 -3.07 2.42 -4.02
C TRP A 390 -1.75 2.71 -4.75
N ILE A 391 -1.48 3.97 -5.06
CA ILE A 391 -0.17 4.48 -5.46
C ILE A 391 0.13 5.68 -4.59
N LEU A 392 1.32 5.71 -3.99
CA LEU A 392 1.79 6.75 -3.07
C LEU A 392 2.79 7.63 -3.81
N PRO A 393 2.42 8.81 -4.33
CA PRO A 393 3.22 9.55 -5.29
C PRO A 393 4.50 10.17 -4.72
#